data_AF-A0A9Y3S6X7-F1
#
_entry.id   AF-A0A9Y3S6X7-F1
#
_cell.length_a   1.000
_cell.length_b   1.000
_cell.length_c   1.000
_cell.angle_alpha   90.00
_cell.angle_beta   90.00
_cell.angle_gamma   90.00
#
_symmetry.space_group_name_H-M   'P 1'
#
loop_
_entity.id
_entity.type
_entity.pdbx_description
1 polymer ?
#
loop_
_entity_poly.entity_id
_entity_poly.type
_entity_poly.pdbx_seq_one_letter_code
_entity_poly.pdbx_strand_id
1 'polypeptide(L)'
;MNTVLSRANSLFAFSLSVMAALTFGCFITTAFKDRRVPVDIHVSKVMLKNVDDFTGPRERSDLGFITFDLSADLQPIFDWNVKQLFLYLSAEYATKSNSLNQVVLWDKIVLRGENTKLNLRDMKSKYFFFDDGNGLR
;
A
#
# COMPACT_ATOMS: atom_id res chain seq x y z
N MET A 1 43.66 -32.54 -23.53
CA MET A 1 43.27 -31.25 -22.91
C MET A 1 42.11 -30.59 -23.66
N ASN A 2 40.97 -31.29 -23.80
CA ASN A 2 39.70 -30.78 -24.33
C ASN A 2 38.57 -31.76 -23.94
N THR A 3 38.48 -32.10 -22.65
CA THR A 3 37.41 -32.97 -22.17
C THR A 3 36.10 -32.21 -22.15
N VAL A 4 34.97 -32.92 -22.30
CA VAL A 4 33.63 -32.33 -22.21
C VAL A 4 33.45 -31.56 -20.89
N LEU A 5 34.03 -32.07 -19.80
CA LEU A 5 34.07 -31.37 -18.50
C LEU A 5 34.75 -29.99 -18.57
N SER A 6 35.89 -29.88 -19.26
CA SER A 6 36.61 -28.60 -19.36
C SER A 6 35.81 -27.55 -20.14
N ARG A 7 35.09 -27.97 -21.19
CA ARG A 7 34.23 -27.09 -22.00
C ARG A 7 32.98 -26.66 -21.23
N ALA A 8 32.39 -27.59 -20.47
CA ALA A 8 31.28 -27.27 -19.57
C ALA A 8 31.70 -26.24 -18.52
N ASN A 9 32.86 -26.44 -17.87
CA ASN A 9 33.38 -25.51 -16.88
C ASN A 9 33.58 -24.09 -17.45
N SER A 10 34.14 -23.95 -18.66
CA SER A 10 34.28 -22.64 -19.30
C SER A 10 32.94 -21.98 -19.60
N LEU A 11 31.93 -22.75 -20.01
CA LEU A 11 30.59 -22.23 -20.28
C LEU A 11 29.91 -21.74 -18.99
N PHE A 12 30.04 -22.51 -17.89
CA PHE A 12 29.53 -22.13 -16.59
C PHE A 12 30.23 -20.89 -16.03
N ALA A 13 31.57 -20.85 -16.08
CA ALA A 13 32.33 -19.68 -15.63
C ALA A 13 31.97 -18.42 -16.43
N PHE A 14 31.82 -18.55 -17.75
CA PHE A 14 31.37 -17.44 -18.59
C PHE A 14 29.96 -16.98 -18.23
N SER A 15 28.99 -17.89 -18.13
CA SER A 15 27.62 -17.57 -17.73
C SER A 15 27.57 -16.88 -16.36
N LEU A 16 28.32 -17.38 -15.38
CA LEU A 16 28.43 -16.78 -14.05
C LEU A 16 29.01 -15.37 -14.09
N SER A 17 30.06 -15.15 -14.90
CA SER A 17 30.66 -13.83 -15.06
C SER A 17 29.71 -12.81 -15.70
N VAL A 18 28.91 -13.23 -16.70
CA VAL A 18 27.88 -12.38 -17.33
C VAL A 18 26.78 -12.05 -16.33
N MET A 19 26.31 -13.04 -15.57
CA MET A 19 25.32 -12.80 -14.51
C MET A 19 25.85 -11.84 -13.44
N ALA A 20 27.10 -12.01 -12.99
CA ALA A 20 27.73 -11.12 -12.01
C ALA A 20 27.86 -9.67 -12.54
N ALA A 21 28.21 -9.50 -13.80
CA ALA A 21 28.26 -8.17 -14.43
C ALA A 21 26.87 -7.53 -14.51
N LEU A 22 25.84 -8.30 -14.89
CA LEU A 22 24.45 -7.82 -14.96
C LEU A 22 23.91 -7.44 -13.58
N THR A 23 24.14 -8.27 -12.55
CA THR A 23 23.69 -7.96 -11.18
C THR A 23 24.42 -6.74 -10.62
N PHE A 24 25.71 -6.58 -10.91
CA PHE A 24 26.45 -5.38 -10.56
C PHE A 24 25.93 -4.13 -11.28
N GLY A 25 25.55 -4.25 -12.56
CA GLY A 25 24.87 -3.18 -13.29
C GLY A 25 23.53 -2.79 -12.65
N CYS A 26 22.71 -3.76 -12.25
CA CYS A 26 21.47 -3.51 -11.52
C CYS A 26 21.71 -2.85 -10.15
N PHE A 27 22.80 -3.20 -9.46
CA PHE A 27 23.19 -2.56 -8.20
C PHE A 27 23.50 -1.07 -8.40
N ILE A 28 24.30 -0.74 -9.42
CA ILE A 28 24.64 0.65 -9.76
C ILE A 28 23.37 1.44 -10.09
N THR A 29 22.50 0.94 -10.95
CA THR A 29 21.28 1.67 -11.33
C THR A 29 20.34 1.88 -10.15
N THR A 30 20.33 0.96 -9.17
CA THR A 30 19.55 1.11 -7.94
C THR A 30 20.18 2.14 -6.98
N ALA A 31 21.51 2.27 -6.96
CA ALA A 31 22.22 3.20 -6.09
C ALA A 31 21.97 4.67 -6.45
N PHE A 32 21.85 4.97 -7.75
CA PHE A 32 21.65 6.35 -8.25
C PHE A 32 20.19 6.75 -8.45
N LYS A 33 19.24 5.90 -8.04
CA LYS A 33 17.83 6.15 -8.29
C LYS A 33 17.16 6.90 -7.14
N ASP A 34 16.51 8.01 -7.47
CA ASP A 34 15.65 8.70 -6.54
C ASP A 34 14.39 7.88 -6.22
N ARG A 35 14.14 7.69 -4.92
CA ARG A 35 13.00 6.92 -4.41
C ARG A 35 11.78 7.78 -4.10
N ARG A 36 11.87 9.09 -4.32
CA ARG A 36 10.78 10.04 -4.07
C ARG A 36 10.08 10.32 -5.38
N VAL A 37 8.85 9.86 -5.49
CA VAL A 37 7.99 10.14 -6.63
C VAL A 37 6.87 11.05 -6.14
N PRO A 38 6.70 12.26 -6.70
CA PRO A 38 5.55 13.09 -6.38
C PRO A 38 4.31 12.39 -6.92
N VAL A 39 3.37 12.09 -6.04
CA VAL A 39 2.12 11.43 -6.36
C VAL A 39 1.01 12.31 -5.87
N ASP A 40 0.07 12.59 -6.76
CA ASP A 40 -1.09 13.38 -6.42
C ASP A 40 -2.19 12.47 -5.87
N ILE A 41 -2.57 12.68 -4.61
CA ILE A 41 -3.56 11.88 -3.89
C ILE A 41 -4.61 12.83 -3.33
N HIS A 42 -5.82 12.68 -3.85
CA HIS A 42 -6.98 13.47 -3.44
C HIS A 42 -8.02 12.56 -2.80
N VAL A 43 -8.33 12.82 -1.54
CA VAL A 43 -9.45 12.21 -0.82
C VAL A 43 -10.53 13.27 -0.64
N SER A 44 -11.74 13.00 -1.12
CA SER A 44 -12.86 13.93 -1.05
C SER A 44 -14.11 13.27 -0.50
N LYS A 45 -15.09 14.10 -0.09
CA LYS A 45 -16.43 13.65 0.33
C LYS A 45 -16.40 12.60 1.46
N VAL A 46 -15.55 12.83 2.46
CA VAL A 46 -15.48 11.99 3.66
C VAL A 46 -16.76 12.24 4.48
N MET A 47 -17.66 11.26 4.51
CA MET A 47 -18.85 11.30 5.36
C MET A 47 -18.77 10.20 6.41
N LEU A 48 -18.87 10.61 7.67
CA LEU A 48 -19.00 9.71 8.80
C LEU A 48 -20.48 9.38 9.00
N LYS A 49 -20.79 8.08 9.12
CA LYS A 49 -22.10 7.62 9.58
C LYS A 49 -21.92 6.79 10.83
N ASN A 50 -22.54 7.27 11.91
CA ASN A 50 -22.70 6.51 13.13
C ASN A 50 -23.83 5.48 12.91
N VAL A 51 -23.58 4.24 13.31
CA VAL A 51 -24.52 3.14 13.29
C VAL A 51 -24.81 2.78 14.73
N ASP A 52 -26.08 2.81 15.10
CA ASP A 52 -26.52 2.40 16.41
C ASP A 52 -26.13 0.92 16.64
N ASP A 53 -25.34 0.68 17.69
CA ASP A 53 -25.02 -0.67 18.11
C ASP A 53 -26.23 -1.29 18.83
N PHE A 54 -26.74 -2.40 18.30
CA PHE A 54 -27.85 -3.15 18.89
C PHE A 54 -27.39 -4.30 19.80
N THR A 55 -26.08 -4.47 20.02
CA THR A 55 -25.52 -5.53 20.86
C THR A 55 -25.47 -5.16 22.36
N GLY A 56 -26.65 -5.13 22.98
CA GLY A 56 -26.80 -5.38 24.42
C GLY A 56 -26.69 -4.18 25.38
N PRO A 57 -27.00 -4.36 26.68
CA PRO A 57 -27.48 -3.26 27.53
C PRO A 57 -26.41 -2.47 28.28
N ARG A 58 -25.09 -2.66 28.04
CA ARG A 58 -24.09 -2.22 29.03
C ARG A 58 -22.88 -1.42 28.58
N GLU A 59 -22.51 -1.34 27.31
CA GLU A 59 -21.41 -0.48 26.85
C GLU A 59 -21.81 0.22 25.56
N ARG A 60 -21.88 1.56 25.58
CA ARG A 60 -22.13 2.38 24.39
C ARG A 60 -20.81 2.49 23.61
N SER A 61 -20.54 1.54 22.72
CA SER A 61 -19.53 1.71 21.69
C SER A 61 -20.21 2.31 20.46
N ASP A 62 -19.67 3.40 19.93
CA ASP A 62 -20.13 3.97 18.67
C ASP A 62 -19.49 3.18 17.52
N LEU A 63 -20.32 2.62 16.64
CA LEU A 63 -19.86 1.99 15.40
C LEU A 63 -19.91 2.99 14.26
N GLY A 64 -18.75 3.36 13.73
CA GLY A 64 -18.64 4.24 12.57
C GLY A 64 -18.36 3.48 11.29
N PHE A 65 -18.98 3.90 10.18
CA PHE A 65 -18.41 3.67 8.86
C PHE A 65 -18.24 4.98 8.10
N ILE A 66 -17.22 5.01 7.24
CA ILE A 66 -16.90 6.18 6.44
C ILE A 66 -17.20 5.88 4.98
N THR A 67 -17.78 6.86 4.29
CA THR A 67 -17.80 6.87 2.83
C THR A 67 -16.85 7.95 2.32
N PHE A 68 -16.04 7.63 1.31
CA PHE A 68 -15.07 8.55 0.74
C PHE A 68 -14.93 8.35 -0.77
N ASP A 69 -14.48 9.40 -1.43
CA ASP A 69 -13.99 9.39 -2.80
C ASP A 69 -12.46 9.45 -2.77
N LEU A 70 -11.79 8.65 -3.60
CA LEU A 70 -10.33 8.62 -3.73
C LEU A 70 -9.93 8.75 -5.19
N SER A 71 -9.16 9.79 -5.49
CA SER A 71 -8.47 9.95 -6.77
C SER A 71 -6.97 9.95 -6.55
N ALA A 72 -6.25 9.04 -7.20
CA ALA A 72 -4.80 8.96 -7.11
C ALA A 72 -4.20 8.45 -8.43
N ASP A 73 -3.11 9.08 -8.88
CA ASP A 73 -2.33 8.59 -10.01
C ASP A 73 -1.05 7.90 -9.51
N LEU A 74 -1.08 6.58 -9.42
CA LEU A 74 0.03 5.77 -8.93
C LEU A 74 0.97 5.32 -10.05
N GLN A 75 0.70 5.70 -11.31
CA GLN A 75 1.51 5.33 -12.46
C GLN A 75 3.01 5.64 -12.29
N PRO A 76 3.43 6.81 -11.76
CA PRO A 76 4.86 7.12 -11.70
C PRO A 76 5.60 6.33 -10.62
N ILE A 77 4.89 5.66 -9.70
CA ILE A 77 5.51 4.82 -8.65
C ILE A 77 5.98 3.48 -9.23
N PHE A 78 5.28 2.95 -10.23
CA PHE A 78 5.62 1.66 -10.82
C PHE A 78 6.84 1.77 -11.73
N ASP A 79 7.95 1.20 -11.28
CA ASP A 79 9.18 1.09 -12.04
C ASP A 79 9.53 -0.38 -12.36
N TRP A 80 10.75 -0.64 -12.86
CA TRP A 80 11.21 -2.00 -13.18
C TRP A 80 11.29 -2.93 -11.97
N ASN A 81 11.45 -2.40 -10.75
CA ASN A 81 11.56 -3.11 -9.48
C ASN A 81 10.23 -3.23 -8.72
N VAL A 82 9.38 -2.20 -8.69
CA VAL A 82 8.12 -2.14 -7.94
C VAL A 82 7.05 -3.08 -8.55
N LYS A 83 6.78 -4.22 -7.91
CA LYS A 83 5.82 -5.23 -8.40
C LYS A 83 4.41 -5.06 -7.85
N GLN A 84 4.31 -4.53 -6.64
CA GLN A 84 3.06 -4.39 -5.90
C GLN A 84 3.12 -3.13 -5.04
N LEU A 85 1.96 -2.51 -4.82
CA LEU A 85 1.76 -1.42 -3.89
C LEU A 85 0.68 -1.81 -2.89
N PHE A 86 0.96 -1.60 -1.60
CA PHE A 86 -0.02 -1.75 -0.52
C PHE A 86 -0.51 -0.36 -0.15
N LEU A 87 -1.76 -0.07 -0.49
CA LEU A 87 -2.42 1.17 -0.15
C LEU A 87 -3.32 0.93 1.06
N TYR A 88 -3.32 1.87 1.99
CA TYR A 88 -4.27 1.87 3.08
C TYR A 88 -4.69 3.30 3.40
N LEU A 89 -5.93 3.45 3.83
CA LEU A 89 -6.50 4.69 4.33
C LEU A 89 -6.71 4.53 5.83
N SER A 90 -6.04 5.35 6.62
CA SER A 90 -6.22 5.43 8.06
C SER A 90 -6.92 6.72 8.46
N ALA A 91 -7.84 6.64 9.41
CA ALA A 91 -8.33 7.79 10.14
C ALA A 91 -7.50 7.98 11.41
N GLU A 92 -7.06 9.20 11.63
CA GLU A 92 -6.40 9.64 12.86
C GLU A 92 -7.28 10.68 13.54
N TYR A 93 -7.59 10.44 14.81
CA TYR A 93 -8.42 11.32 15.61
C TYR A 93 -7.96 11.33 17.06
N ALA A 94 -8.35 12.37 17.80
CA ALA A 94 -8.06 12.51 19.21
C ALA A 94 -9.36 12.54 20.00
N THR A 95 -9.37 11.86 21.15
CA THR A 95 -10.49 11.85 22.10
C THR A 95 -10.03 12.44 23.43
N LYS A 96 -10.96 12.63 24.38
CA LYS A 96 -10.61 13.12 25.73
C LYS A 96 -9.76 12.12 26.52
N SER A 97 -9.91 10.83 26.23
CA SER A 97 -9.19 9.73 26.88
C SER A 97 -7.87 9.40 26.19
N ASN A 98 -7.75 9.61 24.87
CA ASN A 98 -6.55 9.29 24.12
C ASN A 98 -6.16 10.41 23.14
N SER A 99 -4.89 10.81 23.18
CA SER A 99 -4.32 11.84 22.31
C SER A 99 -4.15 11.39 20.86
N LEU A 100 -4.02 10.08 20.61
CA LEU A 100 -3.81 9.53 19.27
C LEU A 100 -4.57 8.20 19.11
N ASN A 101 -5.69 8.24 18.41
CA ASN A 101 -6.39 7.05 17.89
C ASN A 101 -6.14 6.94 16.39
N GLN A 102 -5.61 5.81 15.94
CA GLN A 102 -5.37 5.53 14.53
C GLN A 102 -6.04 4.22 14.14
N VAL A 103 -6.91 4.25 13.13
CA VAL A 103 -7.64 3.07 12.64
C VAL A 103 -7.55 2.98 11.13
N VAL A 104 -7.24 1.79 10.62
CA VAL A 104 -7.25 1.50 9.19
C VAL A 104 -8.68 1.20 8.73
N LEU A 105 -9.19 2.01 7.80
CA LEU A 105 -10.56 1.94 7.32
C LEU A 105 -10.70 1.17 6.01
N TRP A 106 -9.67 1.24 5.17
CA TRP A 106 -9.67 0.64 3.85
C TRP A 106 -8.25 0.31 3.42
N ASP A 107 -8.11 -0.75 2.65
CA ASP A 107 -6.86 -1.20 2.06
C ASP A 107 -7.09 -1.59 0.60
N LYS A 108 -6.04 -1.52 -0.22
CA LYS A 108 -6.02 -2.11 -1.56
C LYS A 108 -4.61 -2.45 -1.98
N ILE A 109 -4.46 -3.63 -2.55
CA ILE A 109 -3.23 -4.04 -3.23
C ILE A 109 -3.39 -3.70 -4.70
N VAL A 110 -2.42 -2.97 -5.26
CA VAL A 110 -2.35 -2.69 -6.71
C VAL A 110 -1.11 -3.38 -7.26
N LEU A 111 -1.33 -4.26 -8.24
CA LEU A 111 -0.26 -5.02 -8.87
C LEU A 111 0.24 -4.31 -10.13
N ARG A 112 1.50 -4.56 -10.50
CA ARG A 112 2.05 -4.06 -11.76
C ARG A 112 1.25 -4.61 -12.94
N GLY A 113 0.78 -3.72 -13.80
CA GLY A 113 -0.03 -4.07 -14.98
C GLY A 113 -1.53 -3.90 -14.75
N GLU A 114 -1.97 -3.66 -13.51
CA GLU A 114 -3.33 -3.21 -13.23
C GLU A 114 -3.48 -1.71 -13.52
N ASN A 115 -4.73 -1.24 -13.44
CA ASN A 115 -5.01 0.18 -13.58
C ASN A 115 -4.41 0.96 -12.39
N THR A 116 -3.38 1.75 -12.70
CA THR A 116 -2.63 2.56 -11.73
C THR A 116 -3.31 3.89 -11.40
N LYS A 117 -4.29 4.31 -12.21
CA LYS A 117 -5.11 5.48 -11.95
C LYS A 117 -6.35 5.07 -11.18
N LEU A 118 -6.34 5.37 -9.89
CA LEU A 118 -7.46 5.10 -9.01
C LEU A 118 -8.44 6.27 -9.06
N ASN A 119 -9.67 6.00 -9.45
CA ASN A 119 -10.79 6.93 -9.36
C ASN A 119 -11.96 6.16 -8.74
N LEU A 120 -11.96 6.13 -7.41
CA LEU A 120 -12.93 5.43 -6.61
C LEU A 120 -13.97 6.44 -6.10
N ARG A 121 -15.24 6.14 -6.31
CA ARG A 121 -16.37 7.00 -5.90
C ARG A 121 -17.30 6.26 -4.96
N ASP A 122 -17.81 6.96 -3.96
CA ASP A 122 -18.71 6.49 -2.91
C ASP A 122 -18.24 5.17 -2.29
N MET A 123 -16.92 5.05 -2.06
CA MET A 123 -16.34 3.86 -1.44
C MET A 123 -16.68 3.83 0.04
N LYS A 124 -17.17 2.68 0.50
CA LYS A 124 -17.38 2.40 1.91
C LYS A 124 -16.10 1.87 2.54
N SER A 125 -15.87 2.19 3.82
CA SER A 125 -14.83 1.56 4.62
C SER A 125 -15.04 0.05 4.65
N LYS A 126 -13.94 -0.71 4.50
CA LYS A 126 -13.95 -2.17 4.60
C LYS A 126 -14.06 -2.61 6.06
N TYR A 127 -13.39 -1.86 6.93
CA TYR A 127 -13.39 -2.10 8.37
C TYR A 127 -14.28 -1.06 9.02
N PHE A 128 -15.23 -1.54 9.83
CA PHE A 128 -15.92 -0.71 10.79
C PHE A 128 -14.93 -0.36 11.90
N PHE A 129 -15.05 0.84 12.44
CA PHE A 129 -14.24 1.26 13.56
C PHE A 129 -15.12 1.50 14.76
N PHE A 130 -14.61 1.07 15.90
CA PHE A 130 -15.24 1.17 17.21
C PHE A 130 -14.47 2.24 17.98
N ASP A 131 -15.19 3.17 18.59
CA ASP A 131 -14.64 4.10 19.56
C ASP A 131 -15.33 3.90 20.91
N ASP A 132 -14.58 4.17 21.97
CA ASP A 132 -15.06 4.05 23.34
C ASP A 132 -15.88 5.30 23.70
N GLY A 133 -17.20 5.14 23.80
CA GLY A 133 -18.14 6.21 24.14
C GLY A 133 -18.77 6.89 22.92
N ASN A 134 -19.29 8.11 23.12
CA ASN A 134 -20.08 8.84 22.11
C ASN A 134 -19.24 9.87 21.31
N GLY A 135 -18.00 9.53 20.99
CA GLY A 135 -17.02 10.44 20.36
C GLY A 135 -17.21 10.64 18.86
N LEU A 136 -17.94 9.74 18.20
CA LEU A 136 -18.09 9.68 16.74
C LEU A 136 -19.33 10.45 16.29
N ARG A 137 -19.20 11.78 16.24
CA ARG A 137 -20.23 12.71 15.75
C ARG A 137 -19.69 13.65 14.69
#